data_AF-A0A4P7UI03-F1
#
_entry.id   AF-A0A4P7UI03-F1
#
_cell.length_a   1.000
_cell.length_b   1.000
_cell.length_c   1.000
_cell.angle_alpha   90.00
_cell.angle_beta   90.00
_cell.angle_gamma   90.00
#
_symmetry.space_group_name_H-M   'P 1'
#
loop_
_entity.id
_entity.type
_entity.pdbx_description
1 polymer ?
#
loop_
_entity_poly.entity_id
_entity_poly.type
_entity_poly.pdbx_seq_one_letter_code
_entity_poly.pdbx_strand_id
1 'polypeptide(L)'
;MVQRMLHQPAAKVAAGYGVGLRTARKWKSRHAHGGQDALADSSSRPKRCRNKLSELDFFQIYTLRRERKTGDEIALRLVICRSSVFRVLRQLACSRL
;
A
#
# COMPACT_ATOMS: atom_id res chain seq x y z
N MET A 1 -8.99 11.09 -23.73
CA MET A 1 -7.68 10.83 -24.38
C MET A 1 -7.63 9.49 -25.13
N VAL A 2 -7.84 8.33 -24.48
CA VAL A 2 -7.73 6.99 -25.12
C VAL A 2 -8.69 6.81 -26.30
N GLN A 3 -9.96 7.21 -26.16
CA GLN A 3 -10.96 7.14 -27.25
C GLN A 3 -10.52 7.92 -28.50
N ARG A 4 -9.90 9.10 -28.34
CA ARG A 4 -9.39 9.89 -29.48
C ARG A 4 -8.23 9.19 -30.22
N MET A 5 -7.51 8.30 -29.55
CA MET A 5 -6.43 7.51 -30.16
C MET A 5 -6.93 6.33 -31.01
N LEU A 6 -8.25 6.07 -31.04
CA LEU A 6 -8.86 5.11 -31.97
C LEU A 6 -8.98 5.68 -33.39
N HIS A 7 -9.10 7.00 -33.51
CA HIS A 7 -9.34 7.68 -34.77
C HIS A 7 -8.20 8.61 -35.19
N GLN A 8 -7.21 8.84 -34.31
CA GLN A 8 -6.08 9.74 -34.56
C GLN A 8 -4.76 9.15 -34.05
N PRO A 9 -3.62 9.49 -34.68
CA PRO A 9 -2.31 9.08 -34.21
C PRO A 9 -2.04 9.56 -32.77
N ALA A 10 -1.42 8.70 -31.96
CA ALA A 10 -1.15 8.98 -30.56
C ALA A 10 -0.30 10.25 -30.34
N ALA A 11 0.58 10.62 -31.28
CA ALA A 11 1.37 11.85 -31.21
C ALA A 11 0.51 13.11 -31.29
N LYS A 12 -0.45 13.15 -32.23
CA LYS A 12 -1.39 14.27 -32.38
C LYS A 12 -2.28 14.42 -31.16
N VAL A 13 -2.80 13.31 -30.65
CA VAL A 13 -3.60 13.30 -29.43
C VAL A 13 -2.77 13.77 -28.24
N ALA A 14 -1.54 13.27 -28.06
CA ALA A 14 -0.66 13.66 -26.96
C ALA A 14 -0.39 15.18 -26.93
N ALA A 15 -0.05 15.76 -28.09
CA ALA A 15 0.15 17.19 -28.24
C ALA A 15 -1.10 18.00 -27.87
N GLY A 16 -2.28 17.57 -28.32
CA GLY A 16 -3.55 18.24 -27.99
C GLY A 16 -3.98 18.17 -26.51
N TYR A 17 -3.35 17.30 -25.72
CA TYR A 17 -3.55 17.22 -24.26
C TYR A 17 -2.35 17.74 -23.46
N GLY A 18 -1.31 18.29 -24.12
CA GLY A 18 -0.11 18.79 -23.43
C GLY A 18 0.73 17.70 -22.75
N VAL A 19 0.63 16.45 -23.18
CA VAL A 19 1.35 15.31 -22.59
C VAL A 19 2.33 14.71 -23.60
N GLY A 20 3.39 14.05 -23.10
CA GLY A 20 4.31 13.32 -23.97
C GLY A 20 3.70 12.05 -24.59
N LEU A 21 4.23 11.63 -25.75
CA LEU A 21 3.81 10.41 -26.46
C LEU A 21 3.88 9.16 -25.56
N ARG A 22 4.89 9.06 -24.70
CA ARG A 22 5.04 7.95 -23.74
C ARG A 22 3.88 7.89 -22.75
N THR A 23 3.42 9.05 -22.27
CA THR A 23 2.24 9.14 -21.39
C THR A 23 1.00 8.69 -22.14
N ALA A 24 0.74 9.24 -23.33
CA ALA A 24 -0.36 8.81 -24.19
C ALA A 24 -0.42 7.28 -24.39
N ARG A 25 0.71 6.65 -24.75
CA ARG A 25 0.81 5.18 -24.92
C ARG A 25 0.58 4.42 -23.62
N LYS A 26 1.11 4.89 -22.49
CA LYS A 26 0.87 4.30 -21.15
C LYS A 26 -0.62 4.26 -20.83
N TRP A 27 -1.33 5.36 -21.05
CA TRP A 27 -2.77 5.42 -20.80
C TRP A 27 -3.55 4.48 -21.72
N LYS A 28 -3.17 4.37 -23.02
CA LYS A 28 -3.75 3.39 -23.95
C LYS A 28 -3.55 1.94 -23.47
N SER A 29 -2.33 1.60 -23.04
CA SER A 29 -2.02 0.26 -22.52
C SER A 29 -2.79 -0.05 -21.23
N ARG A 30 -2.89 0.89 -20.29
CA ARG A 30 -3.68 0.72 -19.06
C ARG A 30 -5.16 0.44 -19.37
N HIS A 31 -5.76 1.22 -20.27
CA HIS A 31 -7.13 1.02 -20.70
C HIS A 31 -7.33 -0.33 -21.42
N ALA A 32 -6.35 -0.80 -22.20
CA ALA A 32 -6.44 -2.12 -22.83
C ALA A 32 -6.46 -3.28 -21.80
N HIS A 33 -5.84 -3.11 -20.63
CA HIS A 33 -5.77 -4.15 -19.60
C HIS A 33 -6.93 -4.14 -18.59
N GLY A 34 -7.50 -2.98 -18.27
CA GLY A 34 -8.56 -2.89 -17.26
C GLY A 34 -9.63 -1.84 -17.55
N GLY A 35 -9.80 -1.51 -18.82
CA GLY A 35 -10.86 -0.62 -19.29
C GLY A 35 -10.82 0.77 -18.64
N GLN A 36 -12.01 1.30 -18.37
CA GLN A 36 -12.18 2.61 -17.78
C GLN A 36 -11.70 2.65 -16.31
N ASP A 37 -11.90 1.58 -15.54
CA ASP A 37 -11.52 1.51 -14.12
C ASP A 37 -10.01 1.59 -13.93
N ALA A 38 -9.22 1.02 -14.84
CA ALA A 38 -7.76 1.12 -14.83
C ALA A 38 -7.22 2.52 -15.10
N LEU A 39 -8.08 3.47 -15.46
CA LEU A 39 -7.73 4.89 -15.64
C LEU A 39 -8.00 5.73 -14.38
N ALA A 40 -8.70 5.20 -13.39
CA ALA A 40 -8.91 5.86 -12.12
C ALA A 40 -7.59 6.02 -11.34
N ASP A 41 -7.57 6.98 -10.40
CA ASP A 41 -6.42 7.19 -9.54
C ASP A 41 -6.15 5.97 -8.67
N SER A 42 -5.02 5.32 -8.93
CA SER A 42 -4.53 4.25 -8.09
C SER A 42 -3.90 4.84 -6.84
N SER A 43 -4.10 4.17 -5.70
CA SER A 43 -3.38 4.52 -4.48
C SER A 43 -1.88 4.57 -4.75
N SER A 44 -1.22 5.67 -4.35
CA SER A 44 0.25 5.77 -4.39
C SER A 44 0.93 4.89 -3.32
N ARG A 45 0.15 4.19 -2.50
CA ARG A 45 0.66 3.31 -1.45
C ARG A 45 1.36 2.10 -2.09
N PRO A 46 2.53 1.69 -1.56
CA PRO A 46 3.22 0.50 -2.06
C PRO A 46 2.35 -0.75 -1.85
N LYS A 47 2.31 -1.62 -2.87
CA LYS A 47 1.57 -2.91 -2.79
C LYS A 47 2.13 -3.85 -1.72
N ARG A 48 3.42 -3.74 -1.40
CA ARG A 48 4.10 -4.56 -0.38
C ARG A 48 4.99 -3.69 0.48
N CYS A 49 4.81 -3.76 1.80
CA CYS A 49 5.73 -3.19 2.77
C CYS A 49 6.64 -4.31 3.30
N ARG A 50 7.97 -4.12 3.23
CA ARG A 50 8.96 -5.13 3.63
C ARG A 50 8.97 -5.42 5.14
N ASN A 51 8.55 -4.44 5.97
CA ASN A 51 8.62 -4.51 7.42
C ASN A 51 7.25 -4.80 8.05
N LYS A 52 6.57 -5.85 7.57
CA LYS A 52 5.32 -6.30 8.19
C LYS A 52 5.67 -7.39 9.19
N LEU A 53 5.36 -7.16 10.46
CA LEU A 53 5.36 -8.21 11.48
C LEU A 53 4.45 -9.35 10.99
N SER A 54 4.89 -10.58 11.21
CA SER A 54 4.16 -11.80 10.85
C SER A 54 2.92 -11.97 11.75
N GLU A 55 1.96 -12.79 11.34
CA GLU A 55 0.81 -13.13 12.18
C GLU A 55 1.25 -13.79 13.50
N LEU A 56 2.36 -14.53 13.48
CA LEU A 56 2.98 -15.13 14.66
C LEU A 56 3.49 -14.07 15.64
N ASP A 57 4.11 -12.99 15.15
CA ASP A 57 4.53 -11.86 16.01
C ASP A 57 3.32 -11.20 16.69
N PHE A 58 2.22 -11.02 15.95
CA PHE A 58 0.97 -10.48 16.50
C PHE A 58 0.42 -11.38 17.60
N PHE A 59 0.38 -12.69 17.37
CA PHE A 59 -0.07 -13.67 18.36
C PHE A 59 0.80 -13.65 19.61
N GLN A 60 2.12 -13.65 19.48
CA GLN A 60 3.05 -13.59 20.62
C GLN A 60 2.89 -12.29 21.43
N ILE A 61 2.79 -11.14 20.76
CA ILE A 61 2.55 -9.85 21.43
C ILE A 61 1.22 -9.88 22.20
N TYR A 62 0.17 -10.43 21.59
CA TYR A 62 -1.14 -10.54 22.25
C TYR A 62 -1.11 -11.45 23.48
N THR A 63 -0.53 -12.64 23.36
CA THR A 63 -0.44 -13.63 24.45
C THR A 63 0.33 -13.06 25.63
N LEU A 64 1.53 -12.49 25.39
CA LEU A 64 2.31 -11.87 26.46
C LEU A 64 1.58 -10.68 27.09
N ARG A 65 0.81 -9.92 26.30
CA ARG A 65 0.03 -8.82 26.85
C ARG A 65 -1.10 -9.31 27.75
N ARG A 66 -1.76 -10.42 27.41
CA ARG A 66 -2.77 -11.07 28.25
C ARG A 66 -2.18 -11.62 29.55
N GLU A 67 -0.93 -12.06 29.53
CA GLU A 67 -0.14 -12.43 30.72
C GLU A 67 0.33 -11.21 31.54
N ARG A 68 -0.21 -10.02 31.25
CA ARG A 68 0.04 -8.75 31.96
C ARG A 68 1.48 -8.24 31.84
N LYS A 69 2.25 -8.70 30.86
CA LYS A 69 3.52 -8.06 30.50
C LYS A 69 3.30 -6.66 29.93
N THR A 70 4.19 -5.74 30.29
CA THR A 70 4.21 -4.38 29.74
C THR A 70 4.69 -4.38 28.29
N GLY A 71 4.31 -3.36 27.52
CA GLY A 71 4.77 -3.22 26.13
C GLY A 71 6.29 -3.17 25.99
N ASP A 72 6.98 -2.62 27.00
CA ASP A 72 8.44 -2.55 27.02
C ASP A 72 9.09 -3.91 27.32
N GLU A 73 8.55 -4.69 28.27
CA GLU A 73 8.99 -6.08 28.49
C GLU A 73 8.78 -6.95 27.26
N ILE A 74 7.67 -6.78 26.55
CA ILE A 74 7.38 -7.53 25.31
C ILE A 74 8.40 -7.19 24.22
N ALA A 75 8.72 -5.91 24.05
CA ALA A 75 9.71 -5.46 23.07
C ALA A 75 11.10 -6.08 23.33
N LEU A 76 11.52 -6.10 24.59
CA LEU A 76 12.77 -6.72 25.01
C LEU A 76 12.74 -8.24 24.79
N ARG A 77 11.65 -8.92 25.18
CA ARG A 77 11.51 -10.38 25.12
C ARG A 77 11.50 -10.91 23.69
N LEU A 78 10.80 -10.23 22.78
CA LEU A 78 10.66 -10.66 21.39
C LEU A 78 11.76 -10.09 20.48
N VAL A 79 12.64 -9.22 20.99
CA VAL A 79 13.66 -8.50 20.20
C VAL A 79 13.01 -7.72 19.03
N ILE A 80 11.86 -7.12 19.32
CA ILE A 80 11.10 -6.29 18.37
C ILE A 80 11.21 -4.84 18.81
N CYS A 81 11.41 -3.92 17.87
CA CYS A 81 11.44 -2.50 18.16
C CYS A 81 10.19 -2.08 18.96
N ARG A 82 10.40 -1.31 20.02
CA ARG A 82 9.34 -0.75 20.88
C ARG A 82 8.20 -0.13 20.07
N SER A 83 8.53 0.70 19.08
CA SER A 83 7.54 1.35 18.20
C SER A 83 6.63 0.37 17.46
N SER A 84 7.16 -0.78 17.04
CA SER A 84 6.41 -1.84 16.38
C SER A 84 5.49 -2.57 17.37
N VAL A 85 5.96 -2.90 18.58
CA VAL A 85 5.14 -3.52 19.63
C VAL A 85 3.97 -2.61 20.01
N PHE A 86 4.23 -1.34 20.32
CA PHE A 86 3.17 -0.40 20.69
C PHE A 86 2.20 -0.12 19.54
N ARG A 87 2.67 -0.18 18.28
CA ARG A 87 1.77 -0.12 17.11
C ARG A 87 0.84 -1.32 17.08
N VAL A 88 1.35 -2.54 17.29
CA VAL A 88 0.52 -3.76 17.34
C VAL A 88 -0.44 -3.73 18.52
N LEU A 89 0.01 -3.34 19.72
CA LEU A 89 -0.86 -3.22 20.89
C LEU A 89 -2.01 -2.22 20.67
N ARG A 90 -1.77 -1.12 19.95
CA ARG A 90 -2.85 -0.19 19.54
C ARG A 90 -3.80 -0.82 18.53
N GLN A 91 -3.29 -1.55 17.54
CA GLN A 91 -4.11 -2.26 16.56
C GLN A 91 -5.00 -3.34 17.19
N LEU A 92 -4.50 -3.99 18.24
CA LEU A 92 -5.22 -5.01 19.02
C LEU A 92 -6.10 -4.41 20.15
N ALA A 93 -6.16 -3.08 20.28
CA ALA A 93 -6.84 -2.40 21.38
C ALA A 93 -6.41 -2.84 22.81
N CYS A 94 -5.20 -3.39 22.95
CA CYS A 94 -4.65 -3.94 24.19
C CYS A 94 -3.61 -3.03 24.87
N SER A 95 -3.55 -1.76 24.50
CA SER A 95 -2.56 -0.82 25.02
C SER A 95 -2.75 -0.50 26.50
N ARG A 96 -4.00 -0.49 26.99
CA ARG A 96 -4.40 -0.09 28.36
C ARG A 96 -4.67 -1.26 29.33
N LEU A 97 -4.46 -2.51 28.89
CA LEU A 97 -4.64 -3.72 29.73
C LEU A 97 -3.63 -3.82 30.88
#